data_AF-A0AAT9KX14-F1
#
_entry.id   AF-A0AAT9KX14-F1
#
_cell.length_a   1.000
_cell.length_b   1.000
_cell.length_c   1.000
_cell.angle_alpha   90.00
_cell.angle_beta   90.00
_cell.angle_gamma   90.00
#
_symmetry.space_group_name_H-M   'P 1'
#
loop_
_entity.id
_entity.type
_entity.pdbx_description
1 polymer ?
#
loop_
_entity_poly.entity_id
_entity_poly.type
_entity_poly.pdbx_seq_one_letter_code
_entity_poly.pdbx_strand_id
1 'polypeptide(L)'
;MTCALCSVPVHTQFATAELVGAIVEGGLDPAEDPGWAESGAGSREEYARWAGHLCGMTCLRMALGTDAPSLFELRDGALKYGAYTEDGDGTIRGLVYAPFAEYVGEVCGREATVHRHLEVDGIPALLDAGRTVLASVHYGIRHPERPAPGRGGHLVLVTARTADGSGLHFHNPSGTDAGTRSAVLPVAEFERFFAGRGVSLA
;
A
#
# COMPACT_ATOMS: atom_id res chain seq x y z
N MET A 1 4.89 -2.59 -14.43
CA MET A 1 6.08 -1.76 -14.77
C MET A 1 6.95 -1.63 -13.54
N THR A 2 8.27 -1.60 -13.73
CA THR A 2 9.24 -1.42 -12.64
C THR A 2 9.67 0.05 -12.56
N CYS A 3 9.71 0.62 -11.35
CA CYS A 3 10.13 1.99 -11.16
C CYS A 3 11.62 2.15 -11.48
N ALA A 4 11.97 3.12 -12.32
CA ALA A 4 13.35 3.39 -12.70
C ALA A 4 14.20 3.92 -11.53
N LEU A 5 13.56 4.51 -10.50
CA LEU A 5 14.26 5.10 -9.36
C LEU A 5 14.64 4.08 -8.28
N CYS A 6 13.82 3.05 -8.06
CA CYS A 6 14.02 2.10 -6.97
C CYS A 6 13.99 0.62 -7.39
N SER A 7 13.77 0.33 -8.67
CA SER A 7 13.65 -1.04 -9.21
C SER A 7 12.54 -1.91 -8.59
N VAL A 8 11.64 -1.31 -7.82
CA VAL A 8 10.45 -1.98 -7.27
C VAL A 8 9.29 -1.86 -8.28
N PRO A 9 8.47 -2.90 -8.48
CA PRO A 9 7.27 -2.79 -9.32
C PRO A 9 6.27 -1.77 -8.75
N VAL A 10 5.58 -1.08 -9.66
CA VAL A 10 4.50 -0.14 -9.33
C VAL A 10 3.17 -0.82 -9.63
N HIS A 11 2.38 -1.05 -8.60
CA HIS A 11 1.05 -1.65 -8.68
C HIS A 11 0.00 -0.78 -7.97
N THR A 12 -1.24 -0.90 -8.42
CA THR A 12 -2.42 -0.34 -7.79
C THR A 12 -3.24 -1.45 -7.13
N GLN A 13 -4.03 -1.11 -6.11
CA GLN A 13 -4.98 -2.05 -5.48
C GLN A 13 -6.21 -2.32 -6.35
N PHE A 14 -6.37 -1.51 -7.41
CA PHE A 14 -7.34 -1.68 -8.47
C PHE A 14 -6.63 -2.26 -9.70
N ALA A 15 -7.28 -3.15 -10.43
CA ALA A 15 -6.68 -3.93 -11.51
C ALA A 15 -6.37 -3.08 -12.74
N THR A 16 -7.28 -2.18 -13.12
CA THR A 16 -7.03 -1.21 -14.20
C THR A 16 -6.55 0.11 -13.61
N ALA A 17 -5.26 0.39 -13.74
CA ALA A 17 -4.63 1.54 -13.10
C ALA A 17 -5.27 2.88 -13.56
N GLU A 18 -5.66 2.97 -14.83
CA GLU A 18 -6.30 4.15 -15.44
C GLU A 18 -7.68 4.46 -14.85
N LEU A 19 -8.33 3.47 -14.21
CA LEU A 19 -9.65 3.64 -13.59
C LEU A 19 -9.58 4.03 -12.11
N VAL A 20 -8.38 4.08 -11.49
CA VAL A 20 -8.24 4.36 -10.06
C VAL A 20 -8.93 5.66 -9.67
N GLY A 21 -8.71 6.75 -10.41
CA GLY A 21 -9.39 8.03 -10.15
C GLY A 21 -10.90 7.95 -10.28
N ALA A 22 -11.40 7.29 -11.33
CA ALA A 22 -12.84 7.08 -11.51
C ALA A 22 -13.46 6.29 -10.36
N ILE A 23 -12.76 5.30 -9.81
CA ILE A 23 -13.23 4.48 -8.70
C ILE A 23 -13.18 5.25 -7.37
N VAL A 24 -12.01 5.79 -6.99
CA VAL A 24 -11.81 6.35 -5.64
C VAL A 24 -12.35 7.76 -5.47
N GLU A 25 -12.60 8.48 -6.57
CA GLU A 25 -13.04 9.88 -6.55
C GLU A 25 -14.30 10.10 -7.40
N GLY A 26 -14.47 9.35 -8.49
CA GLY A 26 -15.61 9.47 -9.40
C GLY A 26 -16.82 8.59 -9.06
N GLY A 27 -16.69 7.66 -8.10
CA GLY A 27 -17.78 6.76 -7.69
C GLY A 27 -18.08 5.62 -8.68
N LEU A 28 -17.16 5.34 -9.62
CA LEU A 28 -17.25 4.14 -10.46
C LEU A 28 -17.22 2.89 -9.57
N ASP A 29 -18.19 1.99 -9.76
CA ASP A 29 -18.20 0.72 -9.04
C ASP A 29 -16.93 -0.08 -9.43
N PRO A 30 -16.08 -0.51 -8.47
CA PRO A 30 -14.94 -1.35 -8.78
C PRO A 30 -15.31 -2.61 -9.57
N ALA A 31 -16.55 -3.09 -9.48
CA ALA A 31 -17.03 -4.21 -10.29
C ALA A 31 -16.89 -3.92 -11.79
N GLU A 32 -16.97 -2.66 -12.23
CA GLU A 32 -16.80 -2.25 -13.63
C GLU A 32 -15.34 -2.24 -14.12
N ASP A 33 -14.36 -2.52 -13.25
CA ASP A 33 -12.96 -2.66 -13.64
C ASP A 33 -12.77 -3.88 -14.56
N PRO A 34 -12.44 -3.71 -15.85
CA PRO A 34 -12.33 -4.81 -16.80
C PRO A 34 -11.17 -5.76 -16.48
N GLY A 35 -10.18 -5.29 -15.71
CA GLY A 35 -9.01 -6.06 -15.31
C GLY A 35 -9.22 -6.94 -14.08
N TRP A 36 -10.41 -6.94 -13.47
CA TRP A 36 -10.65 -7.59 -12.17
C TRP A 36 -10.12 -9.04 -12.09
N ALA A 37 -10.22 -9.81 -13.19
CA ALA A 37 -9.78 -11.21 -13.21
C ALA A 37 -8.26 -11.35 -13.03
N GLU A 38 -7.45 -10.38 -13.47
CA GLU A 38 -5.99 -10.39 -13.31
C GLU A 38 -5.55 -10.17 -11.85
N SER A 39 -6.46 -9.69 -10.99
CA SER A 39 -6.18 -9.53 -9.56
C SER A 39 -6.06 -10.87 -8.82
N GLY A 40 -6.58 -11.96 -9.40
CA GLY A 40 -6.71 -13.27 -8.78
C GLY A 40 -8.04 -13.48 -8.03
N ALA A 41 -8.97 -12.52 -8.08
CA ALA A 41 -10.29 -12.67 -7.48
C ALA A 41 -11.09 -13.81 -8.14
N GLY A 42 -11.84 -14.55 -7.33
CA GLY A 42 -12.71 -15.64 -7.78
C GLY A 42 -13.99 -15.15 -8.46
N SER A 43 -14.40 -13.89 -8.22
CA SER A 43 -15.49 -13.25 -8.96
C SER A 43 -15.35 -11.73 -9.01
N ARG A 44 -16.13 -11.10 -9.89
CA ARG A 44 -16.26 -9.64 -10.00
C ARG A 44 -16.77 -9.02 -8.69
N GLU A 45 -17.73 -9.66 -8.03
CA GLU A 45 -18.32 -9.20 -6.77
C GLU A 45 -17.30 -9.28 -5.63
N GLU A 46 -16.52 -10.35 -5.59
CA GLU A 46 -15.44 -10.49 -4.63
C GLU A 46 -14.37 -9.42 -4.84
N TYR A 47 -13.96 -9.20 -6.10
CA TYR A 47 -13.05 -8.11 -6.44
C TYR A 47 -13.58 -6.76 -5.94
N ALA A 48 -14.83 -6.45 -6.27
CA ALA A 48 -15.42 -5.17 -5.93
C ALA A 48 -15.53 -4.93 -4.42
N ARG A 49 -15.87 -5.98 -3.67
CA ARG A 49 -15.91 -5.96 -2.21
C ARG A 49 -14.54 -5.65 -1.59
N TRP A 50 -13.47 -6.23 -2.13
CA TRP A 50 -12.16 -6.20 -1.50
C TRP A 50 -11.22 -5.10 -2.01
N ALA A 51 -11.32 -4.67 -3.28
CA ALA A 51 -10.35 -3.78 -3.93
C ALA A 51 -10.06 -2.49 -3.14
N GLY A 52 -11.05 -1.95 -2.43
CA GLY A 52 -10.91 -0.77 -1.56
C GLY A 52 -10.02 -0.96 -0.32
N HIS A 53 -9.76 -2.21 0.09
CA HIS A 53 -9.13 -2.55 1.38
C HIS A 53 -7.71 -3.15 1.23
N LEU A 54 -7.25 -3.39 0.00
CA LEU A 54 -6.02 -4.13 -0.29
C LEU A 54 -4.78 -3.25 -0.50
N CYS A 55 -4.77 -2.00 -0.02
CA CYS A 55 -3.58 -1.13 -0.09
C CYS A 55 -2.34 -1.80 0.53
N GLY A 56 -2.50 -2.45 1.69
CA GLY A 56 -1.43 -3.17 2.38
C GLY A 56 -0.90 -4.38 1.62
N MET A 57 -1.81 -5.22 1.07
CA MET A 57 -1.42 -6.36 0.22
C MET A 57 -0.77 -5.91 -1.09
N THR A 58 -1.21 -4.79 -1.65
CA THR A 58 -0.58 -4.20 -2.84
C THR A 58 0.83 -3.73 -2.51
N CYS A 59 1.06 -3.11 -1.34
CA CYS A 59 2.40 -2.75 -0.89
C CYS A 59 3.28 -3.98 -0.69
N LEU A 60 2.76 -5.06 -0.07
CA LEU A 60 3.49 -6.31 0.05
C LEU A 60 3.85 -6.89 -1.32
N ARG A 61 2.89 -6.98 -2.24
CA ARG A 61 3.11 -7.47 -3.61
C ARG A 61 4.23 -6.68 -4.30
N MET A 62 4.20 -5.36 -4.19
CA MET A 62 5.25 -4.51 -4.73
C MET A 62 6.61 -4.82 -4.09
N ALA A 63 6.67 -4.92 -2.77
CA ALA A 63 7.90 -5.22 -2.05
C ALA A 63 8.47 -6.60 -2.42
N LEU A 64 7.63 -7.61 -2.65
CA LEU A 64 8.02 -8.96 -3.05
C LEU A 64 8.59 -9.05 -4.48
N GLY A 65 8.35 -8.05 -5.33
CA GLY A 65 8.91 -7.98 -6.67
C GLY A 65 8.05 -8.65 -7.74
N THR A 66 8.66 -8.97 -8.88
CA THR A 66 7.95 -9.42 -10.09
C THR A 66 7.33 -10.81 -9.98
N ASP A 67 7.91 -11.67 -9.15
CA ASP A 67 7.45 -13.06 -8.95
C ASP A 67 6.46 -13.20 -7.80
N ALA A 68 5.96 -12.06 -7.28
CA ALA A 68 4.98 -12.05 -6.21
C ALA A 68 3.67 -12.73 -6.63
N PRO A 69 2.99 -13.46 -5.73
CA PRO A 69 1.67 -13.99 -5.97
C PRO A 69 0.66 -12.89 -6.38
N SER A 70 -0.48 -13.30 -6.93
CA SER A 70 -1.56 -12.38 -7.24
C SER A 70 -2.06 -11.67 -5.97
N LEU A 71 -2.72 -10.53 -6.17
CA LEU A 71 -3.18 -9.69 -5.05
C LEU A 71 -4.15 -10.46 -4.14
N PHE A 72 -5.02 -11.28 -4.73
CA PHE A 72 -6.02 -12.05 -4.00
C PHE A 72 -5.44 -13.32 -3.36
N GLU A 73 -4.42 -13.95 -3.95
CA GLU A 73 -3.66 -15.02 -3.27
C GLU A 73 -2.95 -14.48 -2.00
N LEU A 74 -2.36 -13.29 -2.08
CA LEU A 74 -1.74 -12.64 -0.91
C LEU A 74 -2.79 -12.31 0.17
N ARG A 75 -3.94 -11.78 -0.23
CA ARG A 75 -5.08 -11.54 0.66
C ARG A 75 -5.51 -12.84 1.35
N ASP A 76 -5.67 -13.94 0.61
CA ASP A 76 -6.13 -15.21 1.16
C ASP A 76 -5.16 -15.82 2.15
N GLY A 77 -3.86 -15.70 1.87
CA GLY A 77 -2.81 -16.02 2.83
C GLY A 77 -2.94 -15.19 4.10
N ALA A 78 -3.01 -13.87 3.97
CA ALA A 78 -3.07 -12.93 5.08
C ALA A 78 -4.34 -13.10 5.95
N LEU A 79 -5.48 -13.45 5.34
CA LEU A 79 -6.74 -13.74 6.06
C LEU A 79 -6.60 -14.90 7.04
N LYS A 80 -5.83 -15.94 6.70
CA LYS A 80 -5.60 -17.11 7.58
C LYS A 80 -4.86 -16.74 8.86
N TYR A 81 -4.09 -15.66 8.84
CA TYR A 81 -3.39 -15.11 10.00
C TYR A 81 -4.23 -14.08 10.78
N GLY A 82 -5.41 -13.69 10.28
CA GLY A 82 -6.20 -12.61 10.87
C GLY A 82 -5.65 -11.21 10.57
N ALA A 83 -4.89 -11.06 9.47
CA ALA A 83 -4.40 -9.76 9.02
C ALA A 83 -5.52 -8.85 8.49
N TYR A 84 -6.67 -9.43 8.15
CA TYR A 84 -7.91 -8.73 7.83
C TYR A 84 -9.05 -9.35 8.64
N THR A 85 -9.97 -8.51 9.10
CA THR A 85 -11.17 -8.92 9.83
C THR A 85 -12.39 -8.22 9.26
N GLU A 86 -13.55 -8.87 9.42
CA GLU A 86 -14.85 -8.28 9.13
C GLU A 86 -15.61 -8.06 10.43
N ASP A 87 -16.31 -6.93 10.55
CA ASP A 87 -17.26 -6.73 11.63
C ASP A 87 -18.53 -7.57 11.41
N GLY A 88 -19.40 -7.64 12.42
CA GLY A 88 -20.66 -8.39 12.34
C GLY A 88 -21.65 -7.90 11.28
N ASP A 89 -21.48 -6.69 10.74
CA ASP A 89 -22.26 -6.14 9.63
C ASP A 89 -21.62 -6.37 8.25
N GLY A 90 -20.47 -7.07 8.21
CA GLY A 90 -19.72 -7.36 6.99
C GLY A 90 -18.76 -6.25 6.55
N THR A 91 -18.51 -5.22 7.37
CA THR A 91 -17.50 -4.19 7.10
C THR A 91 -16.09 -4.75 7.21
N ILE A 92 -15.31 -4.64 6.13
CA ILE A 92 -13.90 -5.04 6.13
C ILE A 92 -13.04 -3.98 6.83
N ARG A 93 -12.31 -4.39 7.86
CA ARG A 93 -11.34 -3.54 8.58
C ARG A 93 -10.03 -3.42 7.80
N GLY A 94 -9.27 -2.37 8.10
CA GLY A 94 -7.93 -2.18 7.56
C GLY A 94 -6.95 -3.26 8.04
N LEU A 95 -5.82 -3.38 7.34
CA LEU A 95 -4.78 -4.36 7.63
C LEU A 95 -4.29 -4.27 9.09
N VAL A 96 -4.29 -5.40 9.79
CA VAL A 96 -3.79 -5.54 11.16
C VAL A 96 -2.30 -5.95 11.12
N TYR A 97 -1.42 -5.11 11.68
CA TYR A 97 0.03 -5.21 11.40
C TYR A 97 0.74 -6.41 12.03
N ALA A 98 0.37 -6.80 13.25
CA ALA A 98 1.01 -7.94 13.92
C ALA A 98 0.79 -9.27 13.18
N PRO A 99 -0.46 -9.69 12.91
CA PRO A 99 -0.71 -10.90 12.11
C PRO A 99 -0.23 -10.77 10.65
N PHE A 100 -0.24 -9.57 10.08
CA PHE A 100 0.40 -9.33 8.78
C PHE A 100 1.91 -9.65 8.80
N ALA A 101 2.63 -9.17 9.82
CA ALA A 101 4.06 -9.40 9.92
C ALA A 101 4.40 -10.89 10.12
N GLU A 102 3.56 -11.62 10.87
CA GLU A 102 3.66 -13.07 11.02
C GLU A 102 3.47 -13.80 9.68
N TYR A 103 2.42 -13.45 8.93
CA TYR A 103 2.18 -13.97 7.58
C TYR A 103 3.37 -13.73 6.65
N VAL A 104 3.93 -12.51 6.63
CA VAL A 104 5.09 -12.16 5.79
C VAL A 104 6.33 -12.96 6.19
N GLY A 105 6.55 -13.17 7.49
CA GLY A 105 7.65 -13.99 8.00
C GLY A 105 7.53 -15.45 7.58
N GLU A 106 6.39 -16.07 7.86
CA GLU A 106 6.22 -17.52 7.70
C GLU A 106 5.96 -17.96 6.26
N VAL A 107 5.22 -17.17 5.49
CA VAL A 107 4.79 -17.56 4.13
C VAL A 107 5.64 -16.90 3.06
N CYS A 108 5.99 -15.62 3.23
CA CYS A 108 6.78 -14.89 2.23
C CYS A 108 8.29 -15.00 2.47
N GLY A 109 8.72 -15.53 3.62
CA GLY A 109 10.14 -15.69 3.95
C GLY A 109 10.89 -14.37 4.11
N ARG A 110 10.20 -13.28 4.49
CA ARG A 110 10.79 -11.95 4.67
C ARG A 110 10.66 -11.47 6.10
N GLU A 111 11.64 -10.68 6.55
CA GLU A 111 11.56 -10.09 7.87
C GLU A 111 10.58 -8.91 7.86
N ALA A 112 9.56 -8.95 8.73
CA ALA A 112 8.61 -7.87 8.90
C ALA A 112 8.61 -7.35 10.34
N THR A 113 8.87 -6.05 10.51
CA THR A 113 8.92 -5.40 11.83
C THR A 113 7.80 -4.38 11.95
N VAL A 114 6.95 -4.55 12.97
CA VAL A 114 5.84 -3.63 13.26
C VAL A 114 6.33 -2.44 14.08
N HIS A 115 6.15 -1.24 13.53
CA HIS A 115 6.44 0.01 14.21
C HIS A 115 5.13 0.67 14.64
N ARG A 116 4.75 0.48 15.91
CA ARG A 116 3.55 1.10 16.49
C ARG A 116 3.69 2.62 16.65
N HIS A 117 4.93 3.06 16.85
CA HIS A 117 5.35 4.45 16.88
C HIS A 117 6.60 4.56 16.00
N LEU A 118 6.51 5.35 14.95
CA LEU A 118 7.58 5.63 14.01
C LEU A 118 7.52 7.12 13.69
N GLU A 119 8.57 7.85 14.04
CA GLU A 119 8.73 9.24 13.60
C GLU A 119 9.13 9.26 12.12
N VAL A 120 8.74 10.30 11.39
CA VAL A 120 9.04 10.40 9.95
C VAL A 120 10.54 10.36 9.68
N ASP A 121 11.34 10.97 10.56
CA ASP A 121 12.81 10.99 10.50
C ASP A 121 13.45 9.62 10.76
N GLY A 122 12.68 8.65 11.27
CA GLY A 122 13.12 7.26 11.41
C GLY A 122 13.04 6.46 10.10
N ILE A 123 12.24 6.91 9.13
CA ILE A 123 12.07 6.21 7.84
C ILE A 123 13.39 6.15 7.05
N PRO A 124 14.17 7.24 6.89
CA PRO A 124 15.46 7.21 6.21
C PRO A 124 16.42 6.14 6.74
N ALA A 125 16.53 5.97 8.06
CA ALA A 125 17.41 4.96 8.65
C ALA A 125 16.99 3.52 8.30
N LEU A 126 15.69 3.24 8.19
CA LEU A 126 15.18 1.95 7.73
C LEU A 126 15.51 1.71 6.26
N LEU A 127 15.35 2.74 5.42
CA LEU A 127 15.70 2.68 3.99
C LEU A 127 17.21 2.45 3.79
N ASP A 128 18.05 3.17 4.55
CA ASP A 128 19.51 3.03 4.50
C ASP A 128 19.98 1.64 4.96
N ALA A 129 19.17 0.96 5.79
CA ALA A 129 19.36 -0.44 6.17
C ALA A 129 18.84 -1.46 5.13
N GLY A 130 18.46 -1.00 3.94
CA GLY A 130 17.97 -1.83 2.84
C GLY A 130 16.51 -2.27 2.97
N ARG A 131 15.74 -1.66 3.88
CA ARG A 131 14.32 -2.01 4.08
C ARG A 131 13.41 -1.16 3.23
N THR A 132 12.23 -1.69 2.94
CA THR A 132 11.08 -0.88 2.50
C THR A 132 10.13 -0.65 3.67
N VAL A 133 9.28 0.38 3.60
CA VAL A 133 8.35 0.72 4.70
C VAL A 133 6.93 0.84 4.17
N LEU A 134 6.04 -0.03 4.66
CA LEU A 134 4.59 0.15 4.54
C LEU A 134 4.18 1.23 5.55
N ALA A 135 4.10 2.48 5.09
CA ALA A 135 3.79 3.63 5.92
C ALA A 135 2.28 3.88 5.96
N SER A 136 1.71 4.00 7.16
CA SER A 136 0.32 4.38 7.32
C SER A 136 0.15 5.87 7.06
N VAL A 137 -0.67 6.20 6.06
CA VAL A 137 -0.92 7.59 5.66
C VAL A 137 -2.42 7.82 5.48
N HIS A 138 -2.82 9.07 5.40
CA HIS A 138 -4.16 9.42 4.95
C HIS A 138 -4.26 9.30 3.42
N TYR A 139 -5.38 8.77 2.90
CA TYR A 139 -5.59 8.58 1.45
C TYR A 139 -5.52 9.88 0.64
N GLY A 140 -5.74 11.02 1.30
CA GLY A 140 -5.59 12.36 0.72
C GLY A 140 -4.18 12.67 0.20
N ILE A 141 -3.17 11.86 0.52
CA ILE A 141 -1.81 11.97 -0.04
C ILE A 141 -1.76 11.89 -1.59
N ARG A 142 -2.85 11.44 -2.24
CA ARG A 142 -3.03 11.55 -3.71
C ARG A 142 -2.95 12.99 -4.22
N HIS A 143 -3.31 13.95 -3.36
CA HIS A 143 -3.39 15.39 -3.65
C HIS A 143 -2.60 16.17 -2.59
N PRO A 144 -1.26 16.07 -2.58
CA PRO A 144 -0.40 16.62 -1.53
C PRO A 144 -0.52 18.16 -1.38
N GLU A 145 -0.93 18.84 -2.46
CA GLU A 145 -1.21 20.27 -2.50
C GLU A 145 -2.43 20.70 -1.66
N ARG A 146 -3.30 19.74 -1.29
CA ARG A 146 -4.49 19.99 -0.47
C ARG A 146 -4.18 19.81 1.02
N PRO A 147 -4.97 20.42 1.92
CA PRO A 147 -4.86 20.15 3.35
C PRO A 147 -5.02 18.65 3.65
N ALA A 148 -4.24 18.13 4.59
CA ALA A 148 -4.40 16.75 5.06
C ALA A 148 -5.59 16.72 6.04
N PRO A 149 -6.73 16.09 5.69
CA PRO A 149 -7.93 16.14 6.52
C PRO A 149 -7.86 15.18 7.72
N GLY A 150 -6.82 14.35 7.80
CA GLY A 150 -6.61 13.36 8.86
C GLY A 150 -5.32 12.57 8.68
N ARG A 151 -5.17 11.49 9.46
CA ARG A 151 -4.02 10.58 9.44
C ARG A 151 -4.50 9.12 9.39
N GLY A 152 -3.86 8.29 8.58
CA GLY A 152 -4.13 6.85 8.47
C GLY A 152 -5.33 6.50 7.57
N GLY A 153 -5.69 5.21 7.54
CA GLY A 153 -6.73 4.67 6.65
C GLY A 153 -6.22 4.20 5.29
N HIS A 154 -4.96 4.47 4.96
CA HIS A 154 -4.29 4.00 3.75
C HIS A 154 -2.84 3.56 4.05
N LEU A 155 -2.27 2.75 3.16
CA LEU A 155 -0.87 2.33 3.20
C LEU A 155 -0.19 2.65 1.88
N VAL A 156 1.02 3.19 1.96
CA VAL A 156 1.93 3.38 0.82
C VAL A 156 3.24 2.64 1.09
N LEU A 157 3.94 2.24 0.03
CA LEU A 157 5.24 1.59 0.14
C LEU A 157 6.35 2.62 -0.09
N VAL A 158 7.01 3.07 0.97
CA VAL A 158 8.21 3.91 0.86
C VAL A 158 9.39 3.01 0.48
N THR A 159 10.06 3.37 -0.62
CA THR A 159 11.08 2.52 -1.26
C THR A 159 12.46 3.17 -1.32
N ALA A 160 12.53 4.50 -1.28
CA ALA A 160 13.79 5.22 -1.31
C ALA A 160 13.64 6.63 -0.72
N ARG A 161 14.77 7.27 -0.46
CA ARG A 161 14.87 8.71 -0.21
C ARG A 161 15.52 9.37 -1.43
N THR A 162 15.27 10.66 -1.62
CA THR A 162 15.99 11.44 -2.64
C THR A 162 17.49 11.50 -2.32
N ALA A 163 18.32 11.72 -3.34
CA ALA A 163 19.78 11.72 -3.18
C ALA A 163 20.29 12.80 -2.21
N ASP A 164 19.60 13.94 -2.14
CA ASP A 164 19.86 15.02 -1.19
C ASP A 164 19.26 14.77 0.21
N GLY A 165 18.50 13.68 0.38
CA GLY A 165 17.81 13.31 1.61
C GLY A 165 16.60 14.16 1.98
N SER A 166 16.18 15.10 1.12
CA SER A 166 15.10 16.03 1.44
C SER A 166 13.69 15.44 1.26
N GLY A 167 13.57 14.32 0.55
CA GLY A 167 12.28 13.70 0.22
C GLY A 167 12.27 12.18 0.29
N LEU A 168 11.05 11.64 0.32
CA LEU A 168 10.74 10.22 0.33
C LEU A 168 10.08 9.84 -1.00
N HIS A 169 10.60 8.80 -1.64
CA HIS A 169 10.00 8.15 -2.79
C HIS A 169 9.14 6.96 -2.34
N PHE A 170 7.89 6.92 -2.80
CA PHE A 170 6.93 5.89 -2.42
C PHE A 170 6.00 5.49 -3.56
N HIS A 171 5.52 4.26 -3.50
CA HIS A 171 4.47 3.77 -4.37
C HIS A 171 3.13 3.84 -3.65
N ASN A 172 2.13 4.43 -4.31
CA ASN A 172 0.79 4.61 -3.78
C ASN A 172 -0.19 3.65 -4.48
N PRO A 173 -0.70 2.61 -3.79
CA PRO A 173 -1.68 1.67 -4.34
C PRO A 173 -2.96 2.31 -4.88
N SER A 174 -3.26 3.55 -4.49
CA SER A 174 -4.44 4.29 -4.91
C SER A 174 -4.11 5.59 -5.67
N GLY A 175 -2.91 5.69 -6.23
CA GLY A 175 -2.53 6.81 -7.11
C GLY A 175 -3.38 6.84 -8.38
N THR A 176 -3.90 8.01 -8.72
CA THR A 176 -4.86 8.20 -9.82
C THR A 176 -4.19 8.35 -11.19
N ASP A 177 -2.91 8.74 -11.21
CA ASP A 177 -2.08 8.89 -12.39
C ASP A 177 -0.65 8.35 -12.15
N ALA A 178 0.20 8.37 -13.18
CA ALA A 178 1.56 7.86 -13.06
C ALA A 178 2.40 8.56 -11.97
N GLY A 179 2.25 9.87 -11.80
CA GLY A 179 3.03 10.67 -10.85
C GLY A 179 2.60 10.47 -9.40
N THR A 180 1.32 10.17 -9.18
CA THR A 180 0.77 9.87 -7.85
C THR A 180 0.92 8.40 -7.48
N ARG A 181 1.02 7.47 -8.45
CA ARG A 181 1.31 6.04 -8.23
C ARG A 181 2.75 5.80 -7.81
N SER A 182 3.71 6.56 -8.35
CA SER A 182 5.12 6.54 -7.97
C SER A 182 5.56 7.97 -7.71
N ALA A 183 5.47 8.39 -6.45
CA ALA A 183 5.58 9.79 -6.07
C ALA A 183 6.84 10.05 -5.25
N VAL A 184 7.30 11.30 -5.27
CA VAL A 184 8.30 11.84 -4.35
C VAL A 184 7.67 13.01 -3.63
N LEU A 185 7.76 13.04 -2.29
CA LEU A 185 7.37 14.21 -1.51
C LEU A 185 8.52 14.64 -0.59
N PRO A 186 8.69 15.95 -0.32
CA PRO A 186 9.51 16.41 0.79
C PRO A 186 9.10 15.72 2.10
N VAL A 187 10.06 15.44 2.99
CA VAL A 187 9.81 14.73 4.26
C VAL A 187 8.69 15.43 5.07
N ALA A 188 8.77 16.75 5.20
CA ALA A 188 7.77 17.56 5.91
C ALA A 188 6.37 17.49 5.26
N GLU A 189 6.31 17.33 3.94
CA GLU A 189 5.03 17.20 3.23
C GLU A 189 4.43 15.81 3.41
N PHE A 190 5.26 14.76 3.36
CA PHE A 190 4.85 13.39 3.66
C PHE A 190 4.34 13.27 5.11
N GLU A 191 5.03 13.88 6.06
CA GLU A 191 4.69 13.85 7.49
C GLU A 191 3.26 14.36 7.79
N ARG A 192 2.77 15.34 7.01
CA ARG A 192 1.40 15.86 7.14
C ARG A 192 0.35 14.76 7.02
N PHE A 193 0.60 13.75 6.18
CA PHE A 193 -0.30 12.62 5.95
C PHE A 193 0.05 11.40 6.79
N PHE A 194 1.30 11.30 7.26
CA PHE A 194 1.82 10.14 7.97
C PHE A 194 1.18 9.98 9.35
N ALA A 195 0.81 8.74 9.67
CA ALA A 195 0.09 8.41 10.88
C ALA A 195 1.00 7.92 12.03
N GLY A 196 2.32 8.08 11.88
CA GLY A 196 3.31 7.76 12.90
C GLY A 196 3.49 6.26 13.16
N ARG A 197 3.17 5.41 12.18
CA ARG A 197 3.22 3.95 12.30
C ARG A 197 3.34 3.25 10.95
N GLY A 198 3.82 2.02 10.96
CA GLY A 198 3.95 1.22 9.75
C GLY A 198 4.58 -0.14 10.00
N VAL A 199 4.97 -0.80 8.91
CA VAL A 199 5.70 -2.07 8.93
C VAL A 199 6.90 -1.96 8.00
N SER A 200 8.11 -2.26 8.48
CA SER A 200 9.30 -2.33 7.62
C SER A 200 9.57 -3.75 7.18
N LEU A 201 9.93 -3.94 5.91
CA LEU A 201 10.26 -5.23 5.31
C LEU A 201 11.73 -5.29 4.89
N ALA A 202 12.44 -6.37 5.22
CA ALA A 202 13.77 -6.70 4.70
C ALA A 202 13.68 -7.77 3.60
#